data_AF-A0A9P7VBU3-F1
#
_entry.id   AF-A0A9P7VBU3-F1
#
_cell.length_a   1.000
_cell.length_b   1.000
_cell.length_c   1.000
_cell.angle_alpha   90.00
_cell.angle_beta   90.00
_cell.angle_gamma   90.00
#
_symmetry.space_group_name_H-M   'P 1'
#
loop_
_entity.id
_entity.type
_entity.pdbx_description
1 polymer ?
#
loop_
_entity_poly.entity_id
_entity_poly.type
_entity_poly.pdbx_seq_one_letter_code
_entity_poly.pdbx_strand_id
1 'polypeptide(L)'
;MASGAPGGNFRTWTPTPPERGSFPLDHDGECKEAMMAYLKCMKYTSNQNAPNCRVLAKLYLQCRMDNQLMNQLDWASLGLTNLPEHPQHKDDPKQK
;
A
#
# COMPACT_ATOMS: atom_id res chain seq x y z
N MET A 1 -35.00 -17.52 -17.40
CA MET A 1 -34.51 -18.28 -18.58
C MET A 1 -33.02 -17.99 -18.67
N ALA A 2 -32.05 -18.90 -18.73
CA ALA A 2 -32.05 -20.30 -19.09
C ALA A 2 -31.06 -21.12 -18.24
N SER A 3 -31.39 -22.39 -18.13
CA SER A 3 -30.72 -23.52 -17.49
C SER A 3 -29.38 -23.87 -18.15
N GLY A 4 -28.42 -24.40 -17.38
CA GLY A 4 -27.35 -25.23 -17.95
C GLY A 4 -26.00 -25.20 -17.25
N ALA A 5 -25.85 -25.91 -16.13
CA ALA A 5 -24.59 -26.58 -15.79
C ALA A 5 -24.92 -27.79 -14.88
N PRO A 6 -24.73 -29.03 -15.35
CA PRO A 6 -25.05 -30.23 -14.61
C PRO A 6 -24.00 -30.52 -13.54
N GLY A 7 -24.43 -31.22 -12.49
CA GLY A 7 -23.70 -31.66 -11.30
C GLY A 7 -22.16 -31.65 -11.38
N GLY A 8 -21.57 -30.78 -10.57
CA GLY A 8 -20.15 -30.79 -10.26
C GLY A 8 -19.99 -30.20 -8.87
N ASN A 9 -19.86 -31.07 -7.88
CA ASN A 9 -19.55 -30.82 -6.48
C ASN A 9 -18.80 -29.49 -6.25
N PHE A 10 -19.53 -28.39 -6.05
CA PHE A 10 -18.95 -27.16 -5.50
C PHE A 10 -18.63 -27.48 -4.04
N ARG A 11 -17.48 -28.12 -3.81
CA ARG A 11 -16.83 -28.04 -2.51
C ARG A 11 -16.75 -26.56 -2.24
N THR A 12 -17.52 -26.10 -1.26
CA THR A 12 -17.58 -24.71 -0.83
C THR A 12 -16.14 -24.27 -0.61
N TRP A 13 -15.56 -23.56 -1.58
CA TRP A 13 -14.23 -23.01 -1.44
C TRP A 13 -14.39 -21.86 -0.47
N THR A 14 -14.17 -22.15 0.81
CA THR A 14 -13.98 -21.15 1.85
C THR A 14 -12.52 -20.75 1.76
N PRO A 15 -12.16 -19.66 1.02
CA PRO A 15 -10.79 -19.20 1.01
C PRO A 15 -10.36 -18.93 2.44
N THR A 16 -9.23 -19.51 2.84
CA THR A 16 -8.58 -19.10 4.08
C THR A 16 -8.27 -17.61 3.99
N PRO A 17 -8.72 -16.80 4.96
CA PRO A 17 -8.34 -15.40 4.99
C PRO A 17 -6.80 -15.28 4.95
N PRO A 18 -6.26 -14.32 4.19
CA PRO A 18 -4.83 -14.08 4.22
C PRO A 18 -4.38 -13.71 5.64
N GLU A 19 -3.21 -14.21 6.04
CA GLU A 19 -2.62 -14.01 7.38
C GLU A 19 -2.54 -12.54 7.81
N ARG A 20 -2.49 -11.61 6.86
CA ARG A 20 -2.44 -10.16 7.12
C ARG A 20 -3.74 -9.42 6.83
N GLY A 21 -4.85 -10.15 6.65
CA GLY A 21 -6.14 -9.59 6.27
C GLY A 21 -6.17 -9.12 4.81
N SER A 22 -7.37 -8.89 4.29
CA SER A 22 -7.52 -8.17 3.02
C SER A 22 -7.02 -6.74 3.23
N PHE A 23 -5.99 -6.35 2.51
CA PHE A 23 -5.43 -5.00 2.60
C PHE A 23 -6.55 -3.97 2.38
N PRO A 24 -6.78 -3.03 3.32
CA PRO A 24 -7.79 -2.00 3.13
C PRO A 24 -7.55 -1.32 1.79
N LEU A 25 -8.55 -1.36 0.92
CA LEU A 25 -8.50 -0.57 -0.31
C LEU A 25 -8.60 0.90 0.11
N ASP A 26 -7.61 1.71 -0.27
CA ASP A 26 -7.63 3.17 -0.12
C ASP A 26 -8.73 3.72 -1.03
N HIS A 27 -9.96 3.63 -0.55
CA HIS A 27 -11.17 3.89 -1.31
C HIS A 27 -11.38 5.40 -1.49
N ASP A 28 -11.15 6.15 -0.43
CA ASP A 28 -11.36 7.59 -0.40
C ASP A 28 -10.16 8.36 -0.99
N GLY A 29 -9.05 7.65 -1.26
CA GLY A 29 -7.90 8.18 -1.97
C GLY A 29 -7.03 9.09 -1.11
N GLU A 30 -7.01 8.87 0.20
CA GLU A 30 -6.26 9.63 1.21
C GLU A 30 -4.77 9.68 0.87
N CYS A 31 -4.23 8.58 0.31
CA CYS A 31 -2.82 8.45 -0.05
C CYS A 31 -2.57 8.47 -1.56
N LYS A 32 -3.55 8.92 -2.35
CA LYS A 32 -3.49 8.89 -3.82
C LYS A 32 -2.36 9.75 -4.38
N GLU A 33 -2.08 10.91 -3.81
CA GLU A 33 -1.03 11.80 -4.31
C GLU A 33 0.36 11.16 -4.17
N ALA A 34 0.68 10.63 -2.99
CA ALA A 34 1.92 9.90 -2.73
C ALA A 34 2.03 8.63 -3.60
N MET A 35 0.91 7.90 -3.78
CA MET A 35 0.84 6.75 -4.69
C MET A 35 1.23 7.14 -6.12
N MET A 36 0.63 8.21 -6.64
CA MET A 36 0.85 8.66 -8.02
C MET A 36 2.28 9.16 -8.23
N ALA A 37 2.86 9.85 -7.25
CA ALA A 37 4.26 10.25 -7.29
C ALA A 37 5.20 9.03 -7.36
N TYR A 38 4.98 8.03 -6.50
CA TYR A 38 5.74 6.79 -6.52
C TYR A 38 5.61 6.04 -7.85
N LEU A 39 4.38 5.86 -8.36
CA LEU A 39 4.14 5.18 -9.64
C LEU A 39 4.74 5.93 -10.83
N LYS A 40 4.71 7.27 -10.82
CA LYS A 40 5.38 8.08 -11.84
C LYS A 40 6.88 7.85 -11.82
N CYS A 41 7.49 7.77 -10.63
CA CYS A 41 8.91 7.47 -10.48
C CYS A 41 9.25 6.08 -11.01
N MET A 42 8.49 5.05 -10.63
CA MET A 42 8.68 3.68 -11.11
C MET A 42 8.59 3.61 -12.64
N LYS A 43 7.63 4.30 -13.25
CA LYS A 43 7.53 4.40 -14.71
C LYS A 43 8.75 5.07 -15.33
N TYR A 44 9.25 6.16 -14.74
CA TYR A 44 10.42 6.88 -15.22
C TYR A 44 11.70 6.02 -15.13
N THR A 45 11.84 5.24 -14.06
CA THR A 45 13.01 4.38 -13.83
C THR A 45 12.88 3.01 -14.48
N SER A 46 11.89 2.78 -15.35
CA SER A 46 11.64 1.47 -15.98
C SER A 46 11.47 0.33 -14.97
N ASN A 47 10.75 0.62 -13.89
CA ASN A 47 10.49 -0.26 -12.74
C ASN A 47 11.74 -0.75 -12.01
N GLN A 48 12.87 -0.04 -12.13
CA GLN A 48 14.07 -0.32 -11.37
C GLN A 48 13.93 0.17 -9.92
N ASN A 49 14.58 -0.53 -8.99
CA ASN A 49 14.62 -0.18 -7.57
C ASN A 49 15.55 1.02 -7.29
N ALA A 50 15.20 2.17 -7.87
CA ALA A 50 15.99 3.38 -7.81
C ALA A 50 15.81 4.08 -6.44
N PRO A 51 16.88 4.66 -5.87
CA PRO A 51 16.85 5.25 -4.53
C PRO A 51 15.84 6.41 -4.39
N ASN A 52 15.67 7.20 -5.45
CA ASN A 52 14.66 8.27 -5.51
C ASN A 52 13.22 7.73 -5.41
N CYS A 53 12.91 6.58 -6.03
CA CYS A 53 11.58 5.99 -5.92
C CYS A 53 11.33 5.35 -4.55
N ARG A 54 12.38 4.85 -3.88
CA ARG A 54 12.26 4.28 -2.54
C ARG A 54 11.90 5.33 -1.49
N VAL A 55 12.37 6.57 -1.65
CA VAL A 55 11.92 7.70 -0.81
C VAL A 55 10.42 7.94 -0.97
N LEU A 56 9.92 7.95 -2.22
CA LEU A 56 8.50 8.11 -2.49
C LEU A 56 7.66 6.92 -1.99
N ALA A 57 8.22 5.71 -2.06
CA ALA A 57 7.61 4.52 -1.49
C ALA A 57 7.46 4.64 0.03
N LYS A 58 8.47 5.17 0.72
CA LYS A 58 8.42 5.42 2.17
C LYS A 58 7.28 6.38 2.52
N LEU A 59 7.14 7.49 1.80
CA LEU A 59 6.05 8.47 2.00
C LEU A 59 4.67 7.84 1.76
N TYR A 60 4.53 7.05 0.69
CA TYR A 60 3.27 6.38 0.39
C TYR A 60 2.88 5.38 1.49
N LEU A 61 3.82 4.54 1.93
CA LEU A 61 3.57 3.56 2.98
C LEU A 61 3.32 4.22 4.33
N GLN A 62 4.00 5.33 4.63
CA GLN A 62 3.75 6.12 5.83
C GLN A 62 2.31 6.63 5.87
N CYS A 63 1.85 7.28 4.79
CA CYS A 63 0.47 7.77 4.70
C CYS A 63 -0.55 6.65 4.97
N ARG A 64 -0.30 5.45 4.46
CA ARG A 64 -1.20 4.30 4.68
C ARG A 64 -1.20 3.81 6.12
N MET A 65 -0.05 3.84 6.79
CA MET A 65 0.05 3.48 8.20
C MET A 65 -0.63 4.52 9.09
N ASP A 66 -0.49 5.80 8.76
CA ASP A 66 -1.09 6.92 9.50
C ASP A 66 -2.63 6.92 9.39
N ASN A 67 -3.16 6.57 8.21
CA ASN A 67 -4.62 6.47 7.96
C ASN A 67 -5.22 5.10 8.26
N GLN A 68 -4.48 4.22 8.96
CA GLN A 68 -4.94 2.87 9.33
C GLN A 68 -5.35 1.99 8.12
N LEU A 69 -4.85 2.31 6.93
CA LEU A 69 -5.01 1.54 5.68
C LEU A 69 -3.97 0.43 5.53
N MET A 70 -3.08 0.30 6.53
CA MET A 70 -2.03 -0.71 6.65
C MET A 70 -1.57 -0.80 8.11
N ASN A 71 -1.17 -1.99 8.56
CA ASN A 71 -0.54 -2.17 9.87
C ASN A 71 0.80 -1.41 9.96
N GLN A 72 1.08 -0.82 11.13
CA GLN A 72 2.37 -0.21 11.39
C GLN A 72 3.48 -1.26 11.38
N LEU A 73 4.51 -1.03 10.56
CA LEU A 73 5.67 -1.90 10.43
C LEU A 73 6.95 -1.07 10.48
N ASP A 74 8.02 -1.71 10.97
CA ASP A 74 9.33 -1.08 10.98
C ASP A 74 9.89 -0.93 9.56
N TRP A 75 10.61 0.16 9.32
CA TRP A 75 11.24 0.43 8.03
C TRP A 75 12.24 -0.65 7.64
N ALA A 76 12.92 -1.30 8.59
CA ALA A 76 13.80 -2.42 8.31
C ALA A 76 13.05 -3.63 7.75
N SER A 77 11.88 -3.94 8.29
CA SER A 77 11.03 -5.05 7.81
C SER A 77 10.49 -4.79 6.40
N LEU A 78 10.30 -3.51 6.06
CA LEU A 78 9.90 -3.07 4.72
C LEU A 78 11.09 -2.90 3.76
N GLY A 79 12.33 -3.09 4.24
CA GLY A 79 13.55 -2.91 3.45
C GLY A 79 13.82 -1.45 3.06
N LEU A 80 13.46 -0.49 3.92
CA LEU A 80 13.56 0.97 3.67
C LEU A 80 14.53 1.68 4.64
N THR A 81 15.55 0.99 5.14
CA THR A 81 16.49 1.47 6.17
C THR A 81 17.58 2.44 5.69
N ASN A 82 17.92 2.44 4.40
CA ASN A 82 19.04 3.22 3.84
C ASN A 82 18.54 4.32 2.90
N LEU A 83 17.65 5.18 3.38
CA LEU A 83 17.09 6.27 2.57
C LEU A 83 17.53 7.62 3.13
N PRO A 84 17.95 8.58 2.28
CA PRO A 84 18.11 9.95 2.72
C PRO A 84 16.76 10.46 3.23
N GLU A 85 16.73 10.89 4.49
CA GLU A 85 15.53 11.52 5.06
C GLU A 85 15.23 12.79 4.25
N HIS A 86 14.02 12.87 3.71
CA HIS A 86 13.47 14.17 3.38
C HIS A 86 13.09 14.86 4.68
N PRO A 87 13.34 16.18 4.82
CA PRO A 87 12.86 16.93 5.96
C PRO A 87 11.35 16.74 6.04
N GLN A 88 10.93 16.04 7.10
CA GLN A 88 9.54 15.90 7.44
C GLN A 88 9.00 17.32 7.66
N HIS A 89 8.00 17.72 6.89
CA HIS A 89 7.12 18.80 7.34
C HIS A 89 6.41 18.27 8.59
N LYS A 90 7.07 18.43 9.74
CA LYS A 90 6.41 18.48 11.03
C LYS A 90 5.66 19.81 11.06
N ASP A 91 4.50 19.86 10.43
CA ASP A 91 3.48 20.75 10.94
C ASP A 91 2.92 20.04 12.19
N ASP A 92 3.50 20.46 13.31
CA ASP A 92 3.18 20.17 14.69
C ASP A 92 1.67 20.44 14.99
N PRO A 93 1.16 19.96 16.13
CA PRO A 93 -0.24 19.62 16.35
C PRO A 93 -1.14 20.85 16.42
N LYS A 94 -2.27 20.82 15.71
CA LYS A 94 -3.41 21.65 16.10
C LYS A 94 -4.26 20.88 17.11
N GLN A 95 -3.92 21.09 18.36
CA GLN A 95 -4.77 20.86 19.52
C GLN A 95 -6.07 21.70 19.43
N LYS A 96 -7.17 21.09 19.88
CA LYS A 96 -8.50 21.64 20.26
C LYS A 96 -9.56 21.85 19.17
#